data_AF-A0A7X1ZG15-F1
#
_entry.id   AF-A0A7X1ZG15-F1
#
_cell.length_a   1.000
_cell.length_b   1.000
_cell.length_c   1.000
_cell.angle_alpha   90.00
_cell.angle_beta   90.00
_cell.angle_gamma   90.00
#
_symmetry.space_group_name_H-M   'P 1'
#
loop_
_entity.id
_entity.type
_entity.pdbx_description
1 polymer ?
#
loop_
_entity_poly.entity_id
_entity_poly.type
_entity_poly.pdbx_seq_one_letter_code
_entity_poly.pdbx_strand_id
1 'polypeptide(L)'
;MSPRLASACPALLAAVLLAGPVAAETLPVEDPQAAYARCMEMTRDRPRDAFGAAVAWEGLGGGEAARHCAAVALFALGEYAEAAARLEILAEESRQPLPLRLEVLAQAGAGWLRAGRPGRAEAALGTAIRLAETPVEGVPSALPDLLIDRATARADQGRDSAAADDLDRALSLRPNDAEALALRASTLRRLGALAAARADAEAALARDPTHPGALLERGNIHRLAGEASAARAAWMRLLETAPDSPEAAAARENLARLDVQGTDQ
;
A
#
# COMPACT_ATOMS: atom_id res chain seq x y z
N MET A 1 -2.34 -51.43 95.24
CA MET A 1 -3.68 -51.47 94.63
C MET A 1 -3.95 -50.11 94.01
N SER A 2 -4.44 -50.11 92.75
CA SER A 2 -4.84 -48.96 91.90
C SER A 2 -3.71 -48.15 91.24
N PRO A 3 -3.91 -47.60 90.03
CA PRO A 3 -4.60 -48.14 88.85
C PRO A 3 -3.78 -47.99 87.54
N ARG A 4 -4.19 -48.71 86.48
CA ARG A 4 -3.66 -48.64 85.11
C ARG A 4 -4.06 -47.31 84.46
N LEU A 5 -3.12 -46.61 83.84
CA LEU A 5 -3.38 -45.49 82.92
C LEU A 5 -3.30 -45.97 81.47
N ALA A 6 -4.42 -45.81 80.77
CA ALA A 6 -4.59 -46.17 79.37
C ALA A 6 -3.96 -45.11 78.45
N SER A 7 -3.25 -45.59 77.44
CA SER A 7 -2.65 -44.79 76.36
C SER A 7 -3.74 -44.38 75.36
N ALA A 8 -3.99 -43.08 75.23
CA ALA A 8 -4.85 -42.52 74.18
C ALA A 8 -3.98 -42.03 73.01
N CYS A 9 -4.16 -42.66 71.85
CA CYS A 9 -3.52 -42.27 70.58
C CYS A 9 -4.37 -41.16 69.92
N PRO A 10 -3.84 -39.96 69.62
CA PRO A 10 -4.61 -38.93 68.96
C PRO A 10 -4.68 -39.24 67.45
N ALA A 11 -5.89 -39.46 66.94
CA ALA A 11 -6.14 -39.60 65.51
C ALA A 11 -5.97 -38.23 64.81
N LEU A 12 -4.99 -38.12 63.92
CA LEU A 12 -4.92 -37.02 62.95
C LEU A 12 -6.07 -37.17 61.94
N LEU A 13 -7.03 -36.24 61.96
CA LEU A 13 -7.97 -36.07 60.84
C LEU A 13 -7.24 -35.36 59.68
N ALA A 14 -7.01 -36.08 58.59
CA ALA A 14 -6.64 -35.49 57.31
C ALA A 14 -7.90 -34.89 56.65
N ALA A 15 -7.97 -33.56 56.57
CA ALA A 15 -9.01 -32.87 55.81
C ALA A 15 -8.68 -32.99 54.30
N VAL A 16 -9.39 -33.88 53.61
CA VAL A 16 -9.39 -33.93 52.14
C VAL A 16 -10.25 -32.77 51.63
N LEU A 17 -9.60 -31.72 51.13
CA LEU A 17 -10.26 -30.67 50.36
C LEU A 17 -10.70 -31.28 49.03
N LEU A 18 -12.01 -31.56 48.91
CA LEU A 18 -12.63 -31.86 47.62
C LEU A 18 -12.61 -30.58 46.79
N ALA A 19 -11.64 -30.47 45.87
CA ALA A 19 -11.69 -29.48 44.81
C ALA A 19 -12.92 -29.78 43.95
N GLY A 20 -13.95 -28.94 44.06
CA GLY A 20 -15.10 -28.99 43.15
C GLY A 20 -14.64 -28.78 41.70
N PRO A 21 -15.41 -29.27 40.71
CA PRO A 21 -15.05 -29.08 39.31
C PRO A 21 -15.02 -27.57 39.02
N VAL A 22 -13.85 -27.07 38.62
CA VAL A 22 -13.72 -25.74 38.03
C VAL A 22 -14.50 -25.80 36.71
N ALA A 23 -15.64 -25.14 36.66
CA ALA A 23 -16.33 -24.91 35.40
C ALA A 23 -15.36 -24.13 34.51
N ALA A 24 -14.92 -24.75 33.40
CA ALA A 24 -14.18 -24.06 32.37
C ALA A 24 -15.12 -23.02 31.78
N GLU A 25 -14.96 -21.77 32.21
CA GLU A 25 -15.66 -20.63 31.63
C GLU A 25 -15.17 -20.52 30.18
N THR A 26 -15.99 -20.95 29.24
CA THR A 26 -15.70 -20.79 27.82
C THR A 26 -15.68 -19.30 27.53
N LEU A 27 -14.48 -18.74 27.33
CA LEU A 27 -14.35 -17.36 26.88
C LEU A 27 -15.23 -17.17 25.65
N PRO A 28 -16.04 -16.11 25.58
CA PRO A 28 -16.88 -15.88 24.41
C PRO A 28 -15.99 -15.80 23.18
N VAL A 29 -16.30 -16.63 22.17
CA VAL A 29 -15.64 -16.56 20.86
C VAL A 29 -15.93 -15.17 20.31
N GLU A 30 -14.87 -14.39 20.12
CA GLU A 30 -15.00 -13.05 19.61
C GLU A 30 -15.58 -13.06 18.19
N ASP A 31 -16.46 -12.09 17.90
CA ASP A 31 -16.96 -11.84 16.55
C ASP A 31 -15.79 -11.60 15.57
N PRO A 32 -15.68 -12.37 14.47
CA PRO A 32 -14.58 -12.21 13.50
C PRO A 32 -14.47 -10.80 12.90
N GLN A 33 -15.59 -10.10 12.73
CA GLN A 33 -15.59 -8.75 12.19
C GLN A 33 -15.03 -7.74 13.20
N ALA A 34 -15.41 -7.84 14.47
CA ALA A 34 -14.83 -7.06 15.56
C ALA A 34 -13.32 -7.32 15.72
N ALA A 35 -12.91 -8.60 15.67
CA ALA A 35 -11.50 -8.99 15.73
C ALA A 35 -10.68 -8.38 14.58
N TYR A 36 -11.21 -8.44 13.35
CA TYR A 36 -10.60 -7.82 12.18
C TYR A 36 -10.49 -6.30 12.32
N ALA A 37 -11.57 -5.62 12.71
CA ALA A 37 -11.60 -4.16 12.87
C ALA A 37 -10.56 -3.69 13.88
N ARG A 38 -10.47 -4.35 15.04
CA ARG A 38 -9.44 -4.06 16.04
C ARG A 38 -8.04 -4.30 15.51
N CYS A 39 -7.82 -5.39 14.77
CA CYS A 39 -6.52 -5.69 14.19
C CYS A 39 -6.09 -4.59 13.21
N MET A 40 -7.00 -4.16 12.33
CA MET A 40 -6.77 -3.08 11.37
C MET A 40 -6.53 -1.73 12.04
N GLU A 41 -7.22 -1.41 13.14
CA GLU A 41 -6.92 -0.22 13.94
C GLU A 41 -5.48 -0.26 14.49
N MET A 42 -5.06 -1.40 15.05
CA MET A 42 -3.69 -1.58 15.56
C MET A 42 -2.62 -1.41 14.48
N THR A 43 -2.90 -1.72 13.21
CA THR A 43 -1.92 -1.52 12.11
C THR A 43 -1.48 -0.06 11.96
N ARG A 44 -2.33 0.90 12.34
CA ARG A 44 -2.02 2.32 12.22
C ARG A 44 -1.18 2.81 13.41
N ASP A 45 -1.51 2.37 14.61
CA ASP A 45 -0.93 2.91 15.84
C ASP A 45 0.28 2.12 16.34
N ARG A 46 0.21 0.79 16.24
CA ARG A 46 1.19 -0.15 16.79
C ARG A 46 1.39 -1.32 15.81
N PRO A 47 1.94 -1.08 14.62
CA PRO A 47 1.98 -2.07 13.54
C PRO A 47 2.75 -3.34 13.91
N ARG A 48 3.79 -3.24 14.75
CA ARG A 48 4.52 -4.41 15.24
C ARG A 48 3.66 -5.30 16.14
N ASP A 49 2.88 -4.70 17.04
CA ASP A 49 1.95 -5.44 17.91
C ASP A 49 0.80 -6.03 17.09
N ALA A 50 0.32 -5.28 16.08
CA ALA A 50 -0.71 -5.75 15.15
C ALA A 50 -0.25 -7.00 14.41
N PHE A 51 0.97 -7.02 13.90
CA PHE A 51 1.54 -8.19 13.24
C PHE A 51 1.59 -9.42 14.17
N GLY A 52 2.12 -9.25 15.38
CA GLY A 52 2.18 -10.33 16.37
C GLY A 52 0.79 -10.87 16.75
N ALA A 53 -0.16 -9.97 16.98
CA ALA A 53 -1.55 -10.33 17.27
C ALA A 53 -2.24 -11.03 16.09
N ALA A 54 -2.00 -10.56 14.86
CA ALA A 54 -2.55 -11.16 13.65
C ALA A 54 -2.03 -12.58 13.41
N VAL A 55 -0.73 -12.82 13.59
CA VAL A 55 -0.12 -14.16 13.47
C VAL A 55 -0.66 -15.11 14.55
N ALA A 56 -0.81 -14.64 15.79
CA ALA A 56 -1.43 -15.44 16.84
C ALA A 56 -2.90 -15.76 16.53
N TRP A 57 -3.66 -14.77 16.05
CA TRP A 57 -5.04 -14.93 15.64
C TRP A 57 -5.20 -15.92 14.48
N GLU A 58 -4.31 -15.86 13.49
CA GLU A 58 -4.25 -16.82 12.38
C GLU A 58 -4.09 -18.26 12.91
N GLY A 59 -3.14 -18.49 13.82
CA GLY A 59 -2.91 -19.80 14.45
C GLY A 59 -4.09 -20.32 15.29
N LEU A 60 -4.97 -19.42 15.75
CA LEU A 60 -6.20 -19.75 16.47
C LEU A 60 -7.43 -19.87 15.54
N GLY A 61 -7.23 -19.88 14.22
CA GLY A 61 -8.31 -20.05 13.24
C GLY A 61 -8.91 -18.75 12.72
N GLY A 62 -8.21 -17.62 12.85
CA GLY A 62 -8.63 -16.30 12.34
C GLY A 62 -8.73 -16.18 10.82
N GLY A 63 -8.27 -17.19 10.08
CA GLY A 63 -8.53 -17.35 8.65
C GLY A 63 -7.94 -16.25 7.77
N GLU A 64 -8.64 -15.90 6.69
CA GLU A 64 -8.19 -14.91 5.71
C GLU A 64 -8.08 -13.49 6.29
N ALA A 65 -8.94 -13.13 7.25
CA ALA A 65 -8.94 -11.81 7.88
C ALA A 65 -7.67 -11.58 8.74
N ALA A 66 -7.24 -12.60 9.48
CA ALA A 66 -5.98 -12.55 10.23
C ALA A 66 -4.77 -12.42 9.30
N ARG A 67 -4.74 -13.22 8.22
CA ARG A 67 -3.68 -13.18 7.20
C ARG A 67 -3.58 -11.82 6.52
N HIS A 68 -4.73 -11.22 6.17
CA HIS A 68 -4.79 -9.89 5.59
C HIS A 68 -4.26 -8.83 6.57
N CYS A 69 -4.73 -8.84 7.83
CA CYS A 69 -4.24 -7.91 8.84
C CYS A 69 -2.73 -8.03 9.07
N ALA A 70 -2.17 -9.25 9.10
CA ALA A 70 -0.74 -9.47 9.23
C ALA A 70 0.04 -8.84 8.07
N ALA A 71 -0.46 -8.96 6.83
CA ALA A 71 0.17 -8.33 5.68
C ALA A 71 0.07 -6.80 5.71
N VAL A 72 -1.07 -6.23 6.13
CA VAL A 72 -1.22 -4.77 6.29
C VAL A 72 -0.31 -4.24 7.40
N ALA A 73 -0.15 -4.98 8.50
CA ALA A 73 0.79 -4.64 9.56
C ALA A 73 2.24 -4.58 9.04
N LEU A 74 2.67 -5.54 8.21
CA LEU A 74 3.96 -5.50 7.53
C LEU A 74 4.10 -4.31 6.59
N PHE A 75 3.03 -3.97 5.86
CA PHE A 75 3.00 -2.80 5.00
C PHE A 75 3.25 -1.51 5.81
N ALA A 76 2.61 -1.38 6.97
CA ALA A 76 2.81 -0.24 7.88
C ALA A 76 4.20 -0.22 8.53
N LEU A 77 4.88 -1.37 8.65
CA LEU A 77 6.27 -1.46 9.08
C LEU A 77 7.29 -1.11 7.97
N GLY A 78 6.83 -0.91 6.73
CA GLY A 78 7.71 -0.70 5.58
C GLY A 78 8.27 -1.99 4.98
N GLU A 79 7.83 -3.16 5.45
CA GLU A 79 8.24 -4.48 4.97
C GLU A 79 7.45 -4.86 3.70
N TYR A 80 7.53 -3.99 2.68
CA TYR A 80 6.65 -4.03 1.52
C TYR A 80 6.75 -5.32 0.70
N ALA A 81 7.96 -5.89 0.58
CA ALA A 81 8.17 -7.12 -0.17
C ALA A 81 7.51 -8.33 0.52
N GLU A 82 7.61 -8.43 1.85
CA GLU A 82 6.98 -9.51 2.58
C GLU A 82 5.45 -9.33 2.63
N ALA A 83 4.98 -8.10 2.86
CA ALA A 83 3.56 -7.77 2.80
C ALA A 83 2.94 -8.17 1.45
N ALA A 84 3.57 -7.76 0.34
CA ALA A 84 3.09 -8.05 -1.00
C ALA A 84 3.05 -9.56 -1.30
N ALA A 85 4.11 -10.30 -0.92
CA ALA A 85 4.15 -11.75 -1.11
C ALA A 85 3.02 -12.47 -0.34
N ARG A 86 2.75 -12.06 0.90
CA ARG A 86 1.66 -12.62 1.69
C ARG A 86 0.28 -12.30 1.09
N LEU A 87 0.09 -11.10 0.54
CA LEU A 87 -1.15 -10.71 -0.13
C LEU A 87 -1.37 -11.50 -1.44
N GLU A 88 -0.32 -11.74 -2.25
CA GLU A 88 -0.44 -12.58 -3.45
C GLU A 88 -0.89 -14.00 -3.10
N ILE A 89 -0.24 -14.63 -2.12
CA ILE A 89 -0.59 -15.97 -1.64
C ILE A 89 -2.04 -15.97 -1.13
N LEU A 90 -2.41 -14.95 -0.35
CA LEU A 90 -3.78 -14.81 0.16
C LEU A 90 -4.80 -14.72 -0.99
N ALA A 91 -4.55 -13.91 -2.01
CA ALA A 91 -5.47 -13.76 -3.14
C ALA A 91 -5.60 -15.02 -4.00
N GLU A 92 -4.51 -15.79 -4.14
CA GLU A 92 -4.46 -17.06 -4.87
C GLU A 92 -5.27 -18.15 -4.15
N GLU A 93 -5.09 -18.28 -2.83
CA GLU A 93 -5.76 -19.29 -2.02
C GLU A 93 -7.20 -18.91 -1.61
N SER A 94 -7.53 -17.61 -1.67
CA SER A 94 -8.79 -17.09 -1.16
C SER A 94 -10.01 -17.67 -1.87
N ARG A 95 -11.01 -18.04 -1.06
CA ARG A 95 -12.33 -18.48 -1.54
C ARG A 95 -13.37 -17.35 -1.53
N GLN A 96 -12.93 -16.12 -1.29
CA GLN A 96 -13.82 -14.96 -1.19
C GLN A 96 -14.36 -14.52 -2.55
N PRO A 97 -15.43 -13.70 -2.56
CA PRO A 97 -15.95 -13.11 -3.78
C PRO A 97 -14.88 -12.32 -4.56
N LEU A 98 -15.07 -12.24 -5.88
CA LEU A 98 -14.13 -11.58 -6.81
C LEU A 98 -13.70 -10.16 -6.38
N PRO A 99 -14.60 -9.28 -5.89
CA PRO A 99 -14.20 -7.94 -5.45
C PRO A 99 -13.13 -7.95 -4.35
N LEU A 100 -13.26 -8.84 -3.35
CA LEU A 100 -12.30 -8.90 -2.25
C LEU A 100 -10.94 -9.44 -2.74
N ARG A 101 -10.95 -10.44 -3.62
CA ARG A 101 -9.72 -10.97 -4.21
C ARG A 101 -9.00 -9.94 -5.07
N LEU A 102 -9.75 -9.13 -5.82
CA LEU A 102 -9.22 -8.01 -6.60
C LEU A 102 -8.55 -6.97 -5.68
N GLU A 103 -9.20 -6.57 -4.59
CA GLU A 103 -8.63 -5.60 -3.64
C GLU A 103 -7.32 -6.10 -3.02
N VAL A 104 -7.24 -7.39 -2.65
CA VAL A 104 -6.01 -7.99 -2.12
C VAL A 104 -4.89 -7.98 -3.18
N LEU A 105 -5.18 -8.28 -4.46
CA LEU A 105 -4.20 -8.19 -5.54
C LEU A 105 -3.74 -6.75 -5.81
N ALA A 106 -4.65 -5.77 -5.71
CA ALA A 106 -4.31 -4.36 -5.83
C ALA A 106 -3.31 -3.95 -4.73
N GLN A 107 -3.57 -4.35 -3.48
CA GLN A 107 -2.65 -4.11 -2.36
C GLN A 107 -1.30 -4.81 -2.54
N ALA A 108 -1.29 -6.04 -3.10
CA ALA A 108 -0.05 -6.73 -3.44
C ALA A 108 0.77 -5.97 -4.48
N GLY A 109 0.13 -5.50 -5.56
CA GLY A 109 0.75 -4.65 -6.58
C GLY A 109 1.36 -3.37 -5.99
N ALA A 110 0.60 -2.67 -5.15
CA ALA A 110 1.05 -1.47 -4.45
C ALA A 110 2.23 -1.73 -3.50
N GLY A 111 2.28 -2.91 -2.87
CA GLY A 111 3.42 -3.34 -2.06
C GLY A 111 4.65 -3.63 -2.90
N TRP A 112 4.49 -4.31 -4.05
CA TRP A 112 5.61 -4.56 -4.96
C TRP A 112 6.22 -3.30 -5.58
N LEU A 113 5.40 -2.29 -5.87
CA LEU A 113 5.87 -0.96 -6.29
C LEU A 113 6.77 -0.34 -5.22
N ARG A 114 6.29 -0.26 -3.98
CA ARG A 114 7.05 0.30 -2.84
C ARG A 114 8.30 -0.52 -2.49
N ALA A 115 8.29 -1.82 -2.79
CA ALA A 115 9.45 -2.70 -2.65
C ALA A 115 10.49 -2.56 -3.78
N GLY A 116 10.27 -1.71 -4.78
CA GLY A 116 11.14 -1.59 -5.96
C GLY A 116 11.21 -2.91 -6.75
N ARG A 117 10.08 -3.61 -6.87
CA ARG A 117 9.93 -4.86 -7.63
C ARG A 117 8.86 -4.71 -8.73
N PRO A 118 9.08 -3.81 -9.70
CA PRO A 118 8.04 -3.43 -10.65
C PRO A 118 7.59 -4.59 -11.56
N GLY A 119 8.44 -5.59 -11.82
CA GLY A 119 8.04 -6.79 -12.57
C GLY A 119 6.97 -7.63 -11.84
N ARG A 120 7.09 -7.78 -10.51
CA ARG A 120 6.06 -8.46 -9.70
C ARG A 120 4.81 -7.60 -9.56
N ALA A 121 4.97 -6.29 -9.40
CA ALA A 121 3.84 -5.36 -9.38
C ALA A 121 3.00 -5.48 -10.66
N GLU A 122 3.63 -5.45 -11.84
CA GLU A 122 2.91 -5.61 -13.11
C GLU A 122 2.15 -6.95 -13.18
N ALA A 123 2.75 -8.05 -12.72
CA ALA A 123 2.11 -9.36 -12.74
C ALA A 123 0.86 -9.42 -11.85
N ALA A 124 0.96 -8.93 -10.61
CA ALA A 124 -0.14 -8.86 -9.66
C ALA A 124 -1.27 -7.94 -10.18
N LEU A 125 -0.93 -6.73 -10.62
CA LEU A 125 -1.87 -5.75 -11.16
C LEU A 125 -2.52 -6.22 -12.46
N GLY A 126 -1.77 -6.92 -13.32
CA GLY A 126 -2.32 -7.53 -14.52
C GLY A 126 -3.39 -8.58 -14.21
N THR A 127 -3.24 -9.32 -13.10
CA THR A 127 -4.26 -10.24 -12.62
C THR A 127 -5.47 -9.49 -12.06
N ALA A 128 -5.26 -8.46 -11.25
CA ALA A 128 -6.34 -7.61 -10.74
C ALA A 128 -7.16 -6.96 -11.87
N ILE A 129 -6.51 -6.46 -12.92
CA ILE A 129 -7.17 -5.83 -14.08
C ILE A 129 -8.08 -6.83 -14.80
N ARG A 130 -7.64 -8.07 -15.02
CA ARG A 130 -8.49 -9.11 -15.64
C ARG A 130 -9.75 -9.40 -14.82
N LEU A 131 -9.66 -9.28 -13.49
CA LEU A 131 -10.83 -9.40 -12.60
C LEU A 131 -11.70 -8.13 -12.62
N ALA A 132 -11.08 -6.96 -12.77
CA ALA A 132 -11.78 -5.67 -12.79
C ALA A 132 -12.57 -5.41 -14.08
N GLU A 133 -12.27 -6.15 -15.16
CA GLU A 133 -12.99 -6.04 -16.44
C GLU A 133 -14.41 -6.62 -16.38
N THR A 134 -14.79 -7.33 -15.31
CA THR A 134 -16.18 -7.73 -15.08
C THR A 134 -16.98 -6.59 -14.46
N PRO A 135 -17.98 -6.01 -15.13
CA PRO A 135 -18.78 -4.92 -14.58
C PRO A 135 -19.56 -5.39 -13.34
N VAL A 136 -19.46 -4.63 -12.24
CA VAL A 136 -20.30 -4.82 -11.05
C VAL A 136 -21.20 -3.60 -10.92
N GLU A 137 -22.51 -3.82 -11.01
CA GLU A 137 -23.49 -2.74 -10.92
C GLU A 137 -23.40 -2.02 -9.57
N GLY A 138 -23.37 -0.68 -9.59
CA GLY A 138 -23.31 0.15 -8.40
C GLY A 138 -21.95 0.25 -7.69
N VAL A 139 -20.90 -0.40 -8.21
CA VAL A 139 -19.54 -0.33 -7.65
C VAL A 139 -18.64 0.48 -8.59
N PRO A 140 -18.02 1.59 -8.13
CA PRO A 140 -17.02 2.31 -8.91
C PRO A 140 -15.90 1.36 -9.34
N SER A 141 -15.57 1.38 -10.63
CA SER A 141 -14.54 0.49 -11.15
C SER A 141 -13.18 0.88 -10.56
N ALA A 142 -12.50 -0.06 -9.92
CA ALA A 142 -11.09 0.09 -9.53
C ALA A 142 -10.13 0.08 -10.73
N LEU A 143 -10.64 -0.21 -11.94
CA LEU A 143 -9.84 -0.37 -13.14
C LEU A 143 -8.94 0.84 -13.46
N PRO A 144 -9.39 2.12 -13.37
CA PRO A 144 -8.51 3.26 -13.61
C PRO A 144 -7.31 3.30 -12.68
N ASP A 145 -7.50 3.04 -11.38
CA ASP A 145 -6.42 3.05 -10.39
C ASP A 145 -5.44 1.89 -10.66
N LEU A 146 -5.95 0.69 -10.99
CA LEU A 146 -5.11 -0.46 -11.34
C LEU A 146 -4.29 -0.23 -12.61
N LEU A 147 -4.86 0.47 -13.59
CA LEU A 147 -4.15 0.85 -14.82
C LEU A 147 -3.04 1.86 -14.53
N ILE A 148 -3.28 2.86 -13.68
CA ILE A 148 -2.25 3.82 -13.25
C ILE A 148 -1.12 3.11 -12.52
N ASP A 149 -1.42 2.26 -11.54
CA ASP A 149 -0.40 1.50 -10.82
C ASP A 149 0.42 0.59 -11.74
N ARG A 150 -0.23 -0.05 -12.73
CA ARG A 150 0.49 -0.90 -13.70
C ARG A 150 1.33 -0.06 -14.66
N ALA A 151 0.86 1.12 -15.03
CA ALA A 151 1.63 2.07 -15.81
C ALA A 151 2.88 2.52 -15.05
N THR A 152 2.78 2.79 -13.74
CA THR A 152 3.93 3.07 -12.87
C THR A 152 4.92 1.91 -12.90
N ALA A 153 4.44 0.67 -12.69
CA ALA A 153 5.29 -0.52 -12.75
C ALA A 153 5.99 -0.66 -14.12
N ARG A 154 5.31 -0.37 -15.23
CA ARG A 154 5.87 -0.44 -16.58
C ARG A 154 6.88 0.67 -16.84
N ALA A 155 6.60 1.89 -16.39
CA ALA A 155 7.50 3.03 -16.45
C ALA A 155 8.81 2.78 -15.68
N ASP A 156 8.72 2.20 -14.47
CA ASP A 156 9.89 1.82 -13.66
C ASP A 156 10.76 0.74 -14.33
N GLN A 157 10.20 0.01 -15.29
CA GLN A 157 10.91 -0.98 -16.11
C GLN A 157 11.38 -0.40 -17.46
N GLY A 158 11.21 0.90 -17.69
CA GLY A 158 11.55 1.58 -18.96
C GLY A 158 10.62 1.20 -20.12
N ARG A 159 9.46 0.59 -19.85
CA ARG A 159 8.48 0.19 -20.87
C ARG A 159 7.45 1.29 -21.09
N ASP A 160 7.95 2.43 -21.55
CA ASP A 160 7.20 3.68 -21.63
C ASP A 160 6.00 3.61 -22.57
N SER A 161 6.13 2.94 -23.72
CA SER A 161 4.99 2.74 -24.62
C SER A 161 3.85 1.97 -23.95
N ALA A 162 4.16 0.90 -23.22
CA ALA A 162 3.15 0.09 -22.53
C ALA A 162 2.55 0.81 -21.31
N ALA A 163 3.30 1.72 -20.69
CA ALA A 163 2.77 2.60 -19.65
C ALA A 163 1.80 3.63 -20.23
N ALA A 164 2.14 4.22 -21.39
CA ALA A 164 1.26 5.16 -22.09
C ALA A 164 -0.08 4.51 -22.49
N ASP A 165 -0.06 3.27 -22.99
CA ASP A 165 -1.29 2.52 -23.34
C ASP A 165 -2.23 2.34 -22.14
N ASP A 166 -1.67 2.05 -20.96
CA ASP A 166 -2.47 1.90 -19.73
C ASP A 166 -3.04 3.23 -19.26
N LEU A 167 -2.27 4.31 -19.39
CA LEU A 167 -2.68 5.67 -19.01
C LEU A 167 -3.74 6.22 -19.94
N ASP A 168 -3.67 5.92 -21.24
CA ASP A 168 -4.71 6.26 -22.20
C ASP A 168 -6.03 5.57 -21.84
N ARG A 169 -5.98 4.28 -21.47
CA ARG A 169 -7.15 3.57 -20.95
C ARG A 169 -7.68 4.20 -19.66
N ALA A 170 -6.81 4.49 -18.69
CA ALA A 170 -7.21 5.10 -17.42
C ALA A 170 -7.88 6.48 -17.64
N LEU A 171 -7.31 7.31 -18.51
CA LEU A 171 -7.83 8.64 -18.84
C LEU A 171 -9.09 8.58 -19.72
N SER A 172 -9.30 7.53 -20.51
CA SER A 172 -10.60 7.33 -21.18
C SER A 172 -11.75 7.11 -20.19
N LEU A 173 -11.45 6.54 -19.02
CA LEU A 173 -12.41 6.27 -17.94
C LEU A 173 -12.51 7.46 -16.96
N ARG A 174 -11.38 8.14 -16.68
CA ARG A 174 -11.29 9.33 -15.84
C ARG A 174 -10.45 10.42 -16.53
N PRO A 175 -11.04 11.25 -17.42
CA PRO A 175 -10.30 12.19 -18.26
C PRO A 175 -9.53 13.30 -17.53
N ASN A 176 -9.81 13.53 -16.25
CA ASN A 176 -9.28 14.63 -15.46
C ASN A 176 -8.48 14.13 -14.24
N ASP A 177 -8.07 12.87 -14.23
CA ASP A 177 -7.25 12.32 -13.14
C ASP A 177 -5.84 12.92 -13.20
N ALA A 178 -5.50 13.73 -12.19
CA ALA A 178 -4.25 14.49 -12.17
C ALA A 178 -3.01 13.59 -12.08
N GLU A 179 -3.10 12.47 -11.36
CA GLU A 179 -2.01 11.51 -11.22
C GLU A 179 -1.73 10.81 -12.55
N ALA A 180 -2.79 10.33 -13.22
CA ALA A 180 -2.67 9.72 -14.55
C ALA A 180 -2.11 10.71 -15.59
N LEU A 181 -2.57 11.96 -15.58
CA LEU A 181 -2.06 13.01 -16.46
C LEU A 181 -0.57 13.30 -16.17
N ALA A 182 -0.17 13.44 -14.91
CA ALA A 182 1.22 13.67 -14.53
C ALA A 182 2.14 12.50 -14.94
N LEU A 183 1.70 11.25 -14.70
CA LEU A 183 2.46 10.06 -15.08
C LEU A 183 2.55 9.90 -16.60
N ARG A 184 1.48 10.26 -17.34
CA ARG A 184 1.51 10.24 -18.82
C ARG A 184 2.39 11.33 -19.37
N ALA A 185 2.40 12.53 -18.77
CA ALA A 185 3.34 13.58 -19.11
C ALA A 185 4.80 13.12 -18.98
N SER A 186 5.14 12.45 -17.87
CA SER A 186 6.47 11.87 -17.66
C SER A 186 6.81 10.84 -18.75
N THR A 187 5.89 9.93 -19.01
CA THR A 187 6.05 8.84 -19.99
C THR A 187 6.20 9.38 -21.42
N LEU A 188 5.35 10.32 -21.84
CA LEU A 188 5.41 10.98 -23.13
C LEU A 188 6.69 11.80 -23.31
N ARG A 189 7.17 12.45 -22.24
CA ARG A 189 8.47 13.13 -22.28
C ARG A 189 9.61 12.16 -22.54
N ARG A 190 9.63 10.99 -21.88
CA ARG A 190 10.66 9.95 -22.13
C ARG A 190 10.58 9.39 -23.55
N LEU A 191 9.38 9.35 -24.13
CA LEU A 191 9.14 8.99 -25.53
C LEU A 191 9.44 10.13 -26.53
N GLY A 192 9.81 11.33 -26.07
CA GLY A 192 10.11 12.50 -26.92
C GLY A 192 8.88 13.26 -27.42
N ALA A 193 7.67 12.89 -27.01
CA ALA A 193 6.42 13.56 -27.38
C ALA A 193 6.18 14.82 -26.52
N LEU A 194 7.09 15.79 -26.58
CA LEU A 194 7.14 16.95 -25.66
C LEU A 194 5.88 17.83 -25.69
N ALA A 195 5.25 18.01 -26.85
CA ALA A 195 4.03 18.83 -26.95
C ALA A 195 2.85 18.17 -26.21
N ALA A 196 2.68 16.86 -26.35
CA ALA A 196 1.64 16.11 -25.65
C ALA A 196 1.95 16.02 -24.14
N ALA A 197 3.22 15.79 -23.78
CA ALA A 197 3.66 15.82 -22.39
C ALA A 197 3.36 17.16 -21.70
N ARG A 198 3.59 18.28 -22.41
CA ARG A 198 3.26 19.62 -21.90
C ARG A 198 1.77 19.78 -21.68
N ALA A 199 0.95 19.36 -22.63
CA ALA A 199 -0.50 19.45 -22.50
C ALA A 199 -1.02 18.67 -21.28
N ASP A 200 -0.50 17.46 -21.05
CA ASP A 200 -0.88 16.65 -19.89
C ASP A 200 -0.41 17.24 -18.56
N ALA A 201 0.84 17.75 -18.48
CA ALA A 201 1.35 18.38 -17.28
C ALA A 201 0.52 19.63 -16.91
N GLU A 202 0.16 20.47 -17.89
CA GLU A 202 -0.69 21.63 -17.65
C GLU A 202 -2.13 21.23 -17.29
N ALA A 203 -2.68 20.16 -17.89
CA ALA A 203 -3.99 19.64 -17.53
C ALA A 203 -4.02 19.11 -16.09
N ALA A 204 -2.97 18.41 -15.65
CA ALA A 204 -2.82 17.98 -14.26
C ALA A 204 -2.77 19.18 -13.31
N LEU A 205 -1.97 20.20 -13.64
CA LEU A 205 -1.83 21.42 -12.83
C LEU A 205 -3.09 22.30 -12.81
N ALA A 206 -3.93 22.23 -13.83
CA ALA A 206 -5.24 22.88 -13.82
C ALA A 206 -6.21 22.22 -12.82
N ARG A 207 -5.99 20.94 -12.47
CA ARG A 207 -6.78 20.20 -11.47
C ARG A 207 -6.19 20.31 -10.07
N ASP A 208 -4.88 20.13 -9.95
CA ASP A 208 -4.12 20.32 -8.73
C ASP A 208 -2.88 21.19 -9.02
N PRO A 209 -2.95 22.50 -8.74
CA PRO A 209 -1.86 23.43 -8.98
C PRO A 209 -0.57 23.12 -8.19
N THR A 210 -0.65 22.22 -7.21
CA THR A 210 0.45 21.83 -6.33
C THR A 210 0.91 20.38 -6.54
N HIS A 211 0.39 19.70 -7.56
CA HIS A 211 0.71 18.30 -7.84
C HIS A 211 2.23 18.11 -8.06
N PRO A 212 2.93 17.36 -7.20
CA PRO A 212 4.39 17.25 -7.26
C PRO A 212 4.89 16.69 -8.60
N GLY A 213 4.32 15.57 -9.06
CA GLY A 213 4.64 14.97 -10.37
C GLY A 213 4.50 15.95 -11.54
N ALA A 214 3.37 16.66 -11.62
CA ALA A 214 3.12 17.60 -12.72
C ALA A 214 4.04 18.84 -12.67
N LEU A 215 4.37 19.36 -11.48
CA LEU A 215 5.33 20.46 -11.33
C LEU A 215 6.74 20.03 -11.73
N LEU A 216 7.16 18.81 -11.36
CA LEU A 216 8.45 18.24 -11.75
C LEU A 216 8.53 18.14 -13.28
N GLU A 217 7.48 17.59 -13.89
CA GLU A 217 7.40 17.39 -15.33
C GLU A 217 7.34 18.71 -16.10
N ARG A 218 6.57 19.71 -15.62
CA ARG A 218 6.57 21.06 -16.20
C ARG A 218 7.97 21.65 -16.23
N GLY A 219 8.73 21.54 -15.13
CA GLY A 219 10.11 22.00 -15.09
C GLY A 219 11.03 21.25 -16.06
N ASN A 220 10.91 19.92 -16.12
CA ASN A 220 11.66 19.08 -17.06
C ASN A 220 11.40 19.44 -18.52
N ILE A 221 10.13 19.70 -18.85
CA ILE A 221 9.68 20.06 -20.21
C ILE A 221 10.20 21.46 -20.58
N HIS A 222 10.08 22.46 -19.70
CA HIS A 222 10.65 23.80 -19.95
C HIS A 222 12.17 23.74 -20.16
N ARG A 223 12.88 22.95 -19.36
CA ARG A 223 14.32 22.76 -19.54
C ARG A 223 14.65 22.15 -20.91
N LEU A 224 13.88 21.16 -21.36
CA LEU A 224 14.05 20.57 -22.70
C LEU A 224 13.74 21.55 -23.83
N ALA A 225 12.86 22.52 -23.59
CA ALA A 225 12.53 23.60 -24.52
C ALA A 225 13.54 24.77 -24.50
N GLY A 226 14.59 24.73 -23.66
CA GLY A 226 15.55 25.82 -23.50
C GLY A 226 15.07 26.97 -22.62
N GLU A 227 13.93 26.81 -21.94
CA GLU A 227 13.27 27.84 -21.13
C GLU A 227 13.74 27.76 -19.66
N ALA A 228 15.04 27.99 -19.43
CA ALA A 228 15.69 27.78 -18.13
C ALA A 228 15.01 28.49 -16.95
N SER A 229 14.58 29.75 -17.12
CA SER A 229 13.91 30.51 -16.07
C SER A 229 12.55 29.90 -15.69
N ALA A 230 11.79 29.41 -16.68
CA ALA A 230 10.50 28.75 -16.44
C ALA A 230 10.70 27.37 -15.78
N ALA A 231 11.75 26.64 -16.18
CA ALA A 231 12.12 25.39 -15.55
C ALA A 231 12.42 25.56 -14.06
N ARG A 232 13.28 26.54 -13.73
CA ARG A 232 13.60 26.91 -12.35
C ARG A 232 12.35 27.25 -11.54
N ALA A 233 11.48 28.10 -12.08
CA ALA A 233 10.26 28.51 -11.39
C ALA A 233 9.34 27.32 -11.05
N ALA A 234 9.20 26.35 -11.96
CA ALA A 234 8.41 25.15 -11.72
C ALA A 234 9.00 24.25 -10.63
N TRP A 235 10.32 24.00 -10.67
CA TRP A 235 10.98 23.18 -9.63
C TRP A 235 11.00 23.87 -8.27
N MET A 236 11.22 25.18 -8.22
CA MET A 236 11.11 25.94 -6.97
C MET A 236 9.70 25.85 -6.39
N ARG A 237 8.67 26.00 -7.23
CA ARG A 237 7.28 25.88 -6.79
C ARG A 237 7.01 24.51 -6.16
N LEU A 238 7.53 23.44 -6.74
CA LEU A 238 7.44 22.09 -6.17
C LEU A 238 8.07 22.04 -4.77
N LEU A 239 9.28 22.59 -4.62
CA LEU A 239 9.99 22.60 -3.33
C LEU A 239 9.31 23.48 -2.28
N GLU A 240 8.58 24.51 -2.69
CA GLU A 240 7.77 25.34 -1.79
C GLU A 240 6.51 24.60 -1.30
N THR A 241 5.81 23.88 -2.20
CA THR A 241 4.49 23.31 -1.88
C THR A 241 4.56 21.87 -1.39
N ALA A 242 5.59 21.12 -1.76
CA ALA A 242 5.75 19.71 -1.42
C ALA A 242 7.23 19.33 -1.20
N PRO A 243 7.93 19.95 -0.22
CA PRO A 243 9.36 19.75 0.01
C PRO A 243 9.75 18.31 0.34
N ASP A 244 8.81 17.53 0.91
CA ASP A 244 9.02 16.15 1.35
C ASP A 244 8.46 15.12 0.36
N SER A 245 7.98 15.55 -0.81
CA SER A 245 7.52 14.64 -1.87
C SER A 245 8.69 13.83 -2.46
N PRO A 246 8.44 12.61 -2.96
CA PRO A 246 9.45 11.83 -3.68
C PRO A 246 10.11 12.61 -4.83
N GLU A 247 9.34 13.46 -5.52
CA GLU A 247 9.77 14.27 -6.65
C GLU A 247 10.72 15.42 -6.25
N ALA A 248 10.68 15.85 -4.99
CA ALA A 248 11.48 16.98 -4.50
C ALA A 248 12.98 16.73 -4.62
N ALA A 249 13.44 15.48 -4.48
CA ALA A 249 14.85 15.14 -4.67
C ALA A 249 15.31 15.45 -6.10
N ALA A 250 14.53 15.03 -7.11
CA ALA A 250 14.82 15.27 -8.52
C ALA A 250 14.78 16.77 -8.86
N ALA A 251 13.83 17.52 -8.29
CA ALA A 251 13.75 18.97 -8.47
C ALA A 251 15.00 19.70 -7.93
N ARG A 252 15.51 19.32 -6.76
CA ARG A 252 16.77 19.86 -6.21
C ARG A 252 17.96 19.56 -7.10
N GLU A 253 18.08 18.32 -7.58
CA GLU A 253 19.16 17.90 -8.47
C GLU A 253 19.12 18.65 -9.81
N ASN A 254 17.92 18.83 -10.37
CA ASN A 254 17.70 19.60 -11.59
C ASN A 254 18.12 21.07 -11.44
N LEU A 255 17.76 21.71 -10.33
CA LEU A 255 18.16 23.09 -10.03
C LEU A 255 19.68 23.20 -9.90
N ALA A 256 20.31 22.29 -9.16
CA ALA A 256 21.77 22.29 -8.99
C ALA A 256 22.51 22.16 -10.33
N ARG A 257 22.05 21.27 -11.23
CA ARG A 257 22.62 21.17 -12.59
C ARG A 257 22.43 22.45 -13.40
N LEU A 258 21.27 23.09 -13.29
CA LEU A 258 20.96 24.31 -14.03
C LEU A 258 21.87 25.48 -13.58
N ASP A 259 22.14 25.59 -12.28
CA ASP A 259 23.02 26.62 -11.71
C ASP A 259 24.46 26.50 -12.21
N VAL A 260 25.00 25.27 -12.25
CA VAL A 260 26.37 25.02 -12.75
C VAL A 260 26.49 25.37 -14.24
N GLN A 261 25.48 25.06 -15.05
CA GLN A 261 25.51 25.39 -16.49
C GLN A 261 25.32 26.88 -16.77
N GLY A 262 24.70 27.62 -15.85
CA GLY A 262 24.50 29.07 -15.96
C GLY A 262 25.74 29.91 -15.64
N THR A 263 26.78 29.33 -15.04
CA THR A 263 28.04 30.04 -14.72
C THR A 263 29.07 29.99 -15.84
N ASP A 264 28.84 29.21 -16.88
CA ASP A 264 29.78 28.96 -17.99
C ASP A 264 29.47 29.81 -19.27
N GLN A 265 28.54 30.76 -19.20
CA GLN A 265 28.13 31.66 -20.29
C GLN A 265 28.37 33.13 -19.92
#